data_AF-A0A3A9EY12-F1
#
_entry.id   AF-A0A3A9EY12-F1
#
_cell.length_a   1.000
_cell.length_b   1.000
_cell.length_c   1.000
_cell.angle_alpha   90.00
_cell.angle_beta   90.00
_cell.angle_gamma   90.00
#
_symmetry.space_group_name_H-M   'P 1'
#
loop_
_entity.id
_entity.type
_entity.pdbx_description
1 polymer ?
#
loop_
_entity_poly.entity_id
_entity_poly.type
_entity_poly.pdbx_seq_one_letter_code
_entity_poly.pdbx_strand_id
1 'polypeptide(L)'
;MSDIFDENRMMQALGRYLPEGEVIVAGIHGIGQALEVREIFGKCSFDGERLVPDEHGITIEVDRGKYASYDVYIGVTEHYLILAECEECRHLYDIRENPDTAGLLVRNLEACVLPEDVGNCFLLAEIQSCVIKKVWMGAFNCMITMKNGSRIKLQLPKRGGLGGGMPHHAEYREKIMEVLGSFD
;
A
#
# COMPACT_ATOMS: atom_id res chain seq x y z
N MET A 1 -8.96 -17.61 17.39
CA MET A 1 -9.34 -17.27 16.00
C MET A 1 -8.56 -16.03 15.65
N SER A 2 -8.05 -15.93 14.43
CA SER A 2 -7.31 -14.74 14.03
C SER A 2 -8.32 -13.59 13.87
N ASP A 3 -8.20 -12.57 14.71
CA ASP A 3 -9.03 -11.35 14.71
C ASP A 3 -8.80 -10.48 13.46
N ILE A 4 -8.09 -10.99 12.44
CA ILE A 4 -7.82 -10.29 11.17
C ILE A 4 -9.03 -10.28 10.23
N PHE A 5 -10.03 -11.12 10.49
CA PHE A 5 -11.29 -11.15 9.72
C PHE A 5 -12.38 -10.32 10.42
N ASP A 6 -12.02 -9.12 10.88
CA ASP A 6 -12.90 -8.18 11.56
C ASP A 6 -12.93 -6.85 10.77
N GLU A 7 -14.12 -6.46 10.33
CA GLU A 7 -14.30 -5.25 9.52
C GLU A 7 -13.98 -3.96 10.29
N ASN A 8 -14.29 -3.89 11.59
CA ASN A 8 -13.98 -2.70 12.40
C ASN A 8 -12.46 -2.57 12.58
N ARG A 9 -11.77 -3.69 12.83
CA ARG A 9 -10.31 -3.70 12.93
C ARG A 9 -9.67 -3.30 11.61
N MET A 10 -10.18 -3.79 10.48
CA MET A 10 -9.74 -3.36 9.16
C MET A 10 -9.91 -1.86 8.97
N MET A 11 -11.10 -1.31 9.26
CA MET A 11 -11.36 0.13 9.09
C MET A 11 -10.44 0.98 9.98
N GLN A 12 -10.17 0.54 11.21
CA GLN A 12 -9.20 1.19 12.10
C GLN A 12 -7.76 1.13 11.56
N ALA A 13 -7.35 -0.01 11.01
CA ALA A 13 -6.00 -0.18 10.47
C ALA A 13 -5.78 0.66 9.21
N LEU A 14 -6.73 0.64 8.26
CA LEU A 14 -6.70 1.47 7.06
C LEU A 14 -6.77 2.97 7.41
N GLY A 15 -7.57 3.33 8.43
CA GLY A 15 -7.73 4.70 8.90
C GLY A 15 -6.44 5.37 9.40
N ARG A 16 -5.41 4.60 9.79
CA ARG A 16 -4.10 5.16 10.18
C ARG A 16 -3.34 5.80 9.02
N TYR A 17 -3.62 5.36 7.80
CA TYR A 17 -2.96 5.82 6.58
C TYR A 17 -3.90 6.60 5.66
N LEU A 18 -5.11 6.92 6.14
CA LEU A 18 -6.12 7.64 5.38
C LEU A 18 -5.71 9.12 5.25
N PRO A 19 -5.53 9.64 4.02
CA PRO A 19 -5.25 11.06 3.82
C PRO A 19 -6.41 11.95 4.28
N GLU A 20 -6.10 13.19 4.66
CA GLU A 20 -7.12 14.16 5.10
C GLU A 20 -8.15 14.41 3.99
N GLY A 21 -9.44 14.39 4.36
CA GLY A 21 -10.55 14.60 3.43
C GLY A 21 -11.00 13.37 2.63
N GLU A 22 -10.24 12.28 2.66
CA GLU A 22 -10.61 11.02 2.03
C GLU A 22 -11.55 10.17 2.90
N VAL A 23 -12.33 9.31 2.25
CA VAL A 23 -13.19 8.32 2.90
C VAL A 23 -12.92 6.95 2.30
N ILE A 24 -12.79 5.93 3.14
CA ILE A 24 -12.66 4.54 2.68
C ILE A 24 -13.99 4.11 2.04
N VAL A 25 -13.96 3.85 0.74
CA VAL A 25 -15.12 3.42 -0.07
C VAL A 25 -15.32 1.91 -0.01
N ALA A 26 -14.22 1.17 0.07
CA ALA A 26 -14.21 -0.27 0.21
C ALA A 26 -12.92 -0.74 0.88
N GLY A 27 -13.01 -1.79 1.69
CA GLY A 27 -11.84 -2.44 2.28
C GLY A 27 -12.05 -3.95 2.40
N ILE A 28 -11.00 -4.74 2.21
CA ILE A 28 -11.03 -6.19 2.50
C ILE A 28 -9.75 -6.64 3.21
N HIS A 29 -9.84 -7.81 3.84
CA HIS A 29 -8.66 -8.65 4.05
C HIS A 29 -8.20 -9.26 2.72
N GLY A 30 -6.88 -9.22 2.49
CA GLY A 30 -6.22 -9.89 1.37
C GLY A 30 -4.82 -10.38 1.74
N ILE A 31 -4.10 -10.84 0.72
CA ILE A 31 -2.73 -11.36 0.88
C ILE A 31 -1.78 -10.55 0.02
N GLY A 32 -0.81 -9.89 0.65
CA GLY A 32 0.33 -9.31 -0.05
C GLY A 32 1.26 -10.44 -0.46
N GLN A 33 1.59 -10.53 -1.75
CA GLN A 33 2.48 -11.56 -2.31
C GLN A 33 3.87 -11.01 -2.64
N ALA A 34 3.93 -9.73 -3.02
CA ALA A 34 5.17 -9.00 -3.19
C ALA A 34 4.91 -7.50 -3.01
N LEU A 35 5.88 -6.80 -2.44
CA LEU A 35 5.93 -5.36 -2.31
C LEU A 35 7.34 -4.92 -2.66
N GLU A 36 7.46 -4.02 -3.63
CA GLU A 36 8.70 -3.36 -4.05
C GLU A 36 8.38 -1.87 -4.16
N VAL A 37 8.65 -1.11 -3.10
CA VAL A 37 8.38 0.32 -3.05
C VAL A 37 9.71 1.05 -3.09
N ARG A 38 9.79 2.04 -3.98
CA ARG A 38 10.90 2.99 -4.06
C ARG A 38 10.31 4.39 -4.11
N GLU A 39 10.52 5.15 -3.05
CA GLU A 39 10.09 6.55 -2.95
C GLU A 39 11.31 7.43 -2.68
N ILE A 40 11.36 8.58 -3.37
CA ILE A 40 12.46 9.54 -3.25
C ILE A 40 11.89 10.84 -2.72
N PHE A 41 12.41 11.27 -1.58
CA PHE A 41 12.02 12.48 -0.88
C PHE A 41 13.12 13.52 -0.98
N GLY A 42 12.81 14.70 -1.49
CA GLY A 42 13.69 15.87 -1.46
C GLY A 42 13.40 16.74 -0.25
N LYS A 43 14.35 17.63 0.08
CA LYS A 43 14.20 18.60 1.17
C LYS A 43 13.86 17.90 2.49
N CYS A 44 14.64 16.87 2.83
CA CYS A 44 14.46 16.14 4.08
C CYS A 44 15.79 15.70 4.68
N SER A 45 15.75 15.32 5.96
CA SER A 45 16.84 14.65 6.66
C SER A 45 16.33 13.38 7.34
N PHE A 46 17.25 12.46 7.65
CA PHE A 46 16.94 11.26 8.43
C PHE A 46 17.57 11.40 9.81
N ASP A 47 16.75 11.37 10.86
CA ASP A 47 17.23 11.56 12.25
C ASP A 47 17.70 10.24 12.91
N GLY A 48 17.70 9.14 12.16
CA GLY A 48 17.98 7.79 12.63
C GLY A 48 16.72 6.94 12.88
N GLU A 49 15.55 7.57 12.95
CA GLU A 49 14.25 6.91 13.12
C GLU A 49 13.26 7.30 12.01
N ARG A 50 13.21 8.58 11.65
CA ARG A 50 12.19 9.18 10.79
C ARG A 50 12.82 10.06 9.72
N LEU A 51 12.11 10.15 8.59
CA LEU A 51 12.31 11.23 7.63
C LEU A 51 11.66 12.50 8.19
N VAL A 52 12.39 13.60 8.20
CA VAL A 52 11.95 14.90 8.73
C VAL A 52 12.02 15.94 7.60
N PRO A 53 10.95 16.74 7.38
CA PRO A 53 10.99 17.86 6.44
C PRO A 53 12.09 18.86 6.79
N ASP A 54 12.90 19.24 5.80
CA ASP A 54 13.97 20.23 5.96
C ASP A 54 14.19 20.94 4.61
N GLU A 55 13.81 22.21 4.52
CA GLU A 55 13.92 22.99 3.27
C GLU A 55 15.34 23.06 2.70
N HIS A 56 16.36 22.91 3.55
CA HIS A 56 17.78 22.89 3.18
C HIS A 56 18.39 21.48 3.24
N GLY A 57 17.53 20.48 3.46
CA GLY A 57 17.91 19.08 3.57
C GLY A 57 18.33 18.47 2.24
N ILE A 58 18.66 17.19 2.32
CA ILE A 58 19.14 16.40 1.20
C ILE A 58 17.97 15.69 0.49
N THR A 59 18.34 14.88 -0.49
CA THR A 59 17.43 13.89 -1.07
C THR A 59 17.67 12.54 -0.38
N ILE A 60 16.61 11.87 0.03
CA ILE A 60 16.65 10.53 0.62
C ILE A 60 15.77 9.60 -0.19
N GLU A 61 16.30 8.45 -0.56
CA GLU A 61 15.55 7.34 -1.13
C GLU A 61 15.24 6.31 -0.05
N VAL A 62 13.99 5.86 -0.02
CA VAL A 62 13.56 4.73 0.80
C VAL A 62 13.14 3.60 -0.13
N ASP A 63 13.88 2.51 -0.06
CA ASP A 63 13.54 1.23 -0.67
C ASP A 63 12.93 0.32 0.39
N ARG A 64 11.71 -0.18 0.12
CA ARG A 64 10.99 -1.11 1.00
C ARG A 64 10.54 -2.33 0.20
N GLY A 65 10.97 -3.51 0.64
CA GLY A 65 10.76 -4.76 -0.06
C GLY A 65 10.20 -5.89 0.80
N LYS A 66 9.26 -6.66 0.27
CA LYS A 66 8.81 -7.94 0.85
C LYS A 66 8.34 -8.90 -0.21
N TYR A 67 8.86 -10.12 -0.16
CA TYR A 67 8.59 -11.17 -1.16
C TYR A 67 7.91 -12.41 -0.58
N ALA A 68 7.78 -12.47 0.76
CA ALA A 68 7.05 -13.52 1.45
C ALA A 68 5.60 -13.10 1.63
N SER A 69 4.65 -14.03 1.41
CA SER A 69 3.23 -13.77 1.59
C SER A 69 2.90 -13.29 3.01
N TYR A 70 1.95 -12.35 3.12
CA TYR A 70 1.51 -11.80 4.39
C TYR A 70 0.07 -11.31 4.34
N ASP A 71 -0.60 -11.32 5.48
CA ASP A 71 -1.96 -10.80 5.63
C ASP A 71 -1.96 -9.26 5.61
N VAL A 72 -2.76 -8.68 4.72
CA VAL A 72 -2.84 -7.23 4.52
C VAL A 72 -4.29 -6.82 4.31
N TYR A 73 -4.69 -5.72 4.93
CA TYR A 73 -5.91 -5.01 4.58
C TYR A 73 -5.67 -4.16 3.35
N ILE A 74 -6.58 -4.27 2.39
CA ILE A 74 -6.56 -3.54 1.12
C ILE A 74 -7.77 -2.64 1.12
N GLY A 75 -7.55 -1.34 1.16
CA GLY A 75 -8.59 -0.31 1.12
C GLY A 75 -8.47 0.55 -0.14
N VAL A 76 -9.60 1.06 -0.62
CA VAL A 76 -9.62 2.12 -1.64
C VAL A 76 -10.48 3.28 -1.17
N THR A 77 -10.06 4.48 -1.53
CA THR A 77 -10.82 5.72 -1.40
C THR A 77 -11.19 6.24 -2.79
N GLU A 78 -11.63 7.48 -2.90
CA GLU A 78 -11.82 8.12 -4.21
C GLU A 78 -10.49 8.24 -4.97
N HIS A 79 -9.41 8.61 -4.28
CA HIS A 79 -8.12 8.90 -4.92
C HIS A 79 -6.96 7.98 -4.53
N TYR A 80 -7.13 7.09 -3.55
CA TYR A 80 -6.03 6.32 -2.97
C TYR A 80 -6.30 4.82 -2.89
N LEU A 81 -5.22 4.04 -3.05
CA LEU A 81 -5.08 2.66 -2.59
C LEU A 81 -4.33 2.67 -1.27
N ILE A 82 -4.91 2.07 -0.23
CA ILE A 82 -4.34 2.01 1.12
C ILE A 82 -4.06 0.55 1.48
N LEU A 83 -2.86 0.28 1.99
CA LEU A 83 -2.44 -1.02 2.47
C LEU A 83 -2.10 -0.92 3.96
N ALA A 84 -2.66 -1.80 4.78
CA ALA A 84 -2.32 -1.89 6.19
C ALA A 84 -2.07 -3.34 6.59
N GLU A 85 -0.92 -3.63 7.20
CA GLU A 85 -0.61 -4.98 7.65
C GLU A 85 -1.55 -5.43 8.76
N CYS A 86 -2.04 -6.67 8.66
CA CYS A 86 -2.94 -7.24 9.65
C CYS A 86 -2.22 -7.58 10.97
N GLU A 87 -0.93 -7.93 10.85
CA GLU A 87 -0.03 -8.38 11.90
C GLU A 87 1.39 -7.88 11.58
N GLU A 88 2.26 -7.79 12.59
CA GLU A 88 3.64 -7.34 12.40
C GLU A 88 4.37 -8.19 11.37
N CYS A 89 4.85 -7.55 10.30
CA CYS A 89 5.64 -8.18 9.27
C CYS A 89 7.02 -7.54 9.18
N ARG A 90 8.03 -8.37 8.94
CA ARG A 90 9.36 -7.88 8.55
C ARG A 90 9.40 -7.57 7.06
N HIS A 91 10.06 -6.47 6.74
CA HIS A 91 10.42 -6.06 5.38
C HIS A 91 11.94 -5.87 5.31
N LEU A 92 12.45 -5.90 4.09
CA LEU A 92 13.77 -5.39 3.77
C LEU A 92 13.67 -3.88 3.58
N TYR A 93 14.51 -3.13 4.28
CA TYR A 93 14.58 -1.68 4.18
C TYR A 93 15.99 -1.25 3.81
N ASP A 94 16.10 -0.29 2.90
CA ASP A 94 17.33 0.42 2.60
C ASP A 94 17.04 1.91 2.49
N ILE A 95 17.88 2.73 3.12
CA ILE A 95 17.76 4.19 3.13
C ILE A 95 19.04 4.73 2.53
N ARG A 96 18.92 5.46 1.41
CA ARG A 96 20.07 6.02 0.70
C ARG A 96 20.00 7.53 0.70
N GLU A 97 21.06 8.15 1.19
CA GLU A 97 21.25 9.59 1.14
C GLU A 97 21.87 10.00 -0.20
N ASN A 98 21.39 11.11 -0.76
CA ASN A 98 21.83 11.68 -2.04
C ASN A 98 21.86 10.65 -3.19
N PRO A 99 20.73 9.95 -3.46
CA PRO A 99 20.63 9.02 -4.59
C PRO A 99 20.79 9.78 -5.93
N ASP A 100 21.17 9.07 -6.98
CA ASP A 100 21.04 9.61 -8.34
C ASP A 100 19.56 9.74 -8.69
N THR A 101 19.12 10.97 -8.95
CA THR A 101 17.73 11.33 -9.20
C THR A 101 17.43 11.58 -10.67
N ALA A 102 18.40 11.37 -11.57
CA ALA A 102 18.23 11.66 -12.98
C ALA A 102 17.04 10.90 -13.59
N GLY A 103 15.99 11.64 -13.98
CA GLY A 103 14.77 11.09 -14.57
C GLY A 103 13.80 10.43 -13.58
N LEU A 104 14.02 10.59 -12.26
CA LEU A 104 13.16 10.03 -11.23
C LEU A 104 12.23 11.09 -10.63
N LEU A 105 11.05 10.67 -10.17
CA LEU A 105 10.12 11.53 -9.46
C LEU A 105 10.61 11.76 -8.02
N VAL A 106 10.95 13.02 -7.70
CA VAL A 106 11.30 13.44 -6.34
C VAL A 106 10.10 14.15 -5.72
N ARG A 107 9.63 13.64 -4.58
CA ARG A 107 8.51 14.22 -3.82
C ARG A 107 9.05 15.11 -2.69
N ASN A 108 8.35 16.19 -2.37
CA ASN A 108 8.66 16.93 -1.14
C ASN A 108 8.03 16.20 0.04
N LEU A 109 8.75 16.16 1.15
CA LEU A 109 8.23 15.63 2.40
C LEU A 109 7.48 16.74 3.15
N GLU A 110 6.16 16.58 3.34
CA GLU A 110 5.31 17.59 4.00
C GLU A 110 5.17 17.38 5.50
N ALA A 111 5.36 16.15 5.98
CA ALA A 111 5.28 15.77 7.39
C ALA A 111 6.33 14.70 7.72
N CYS A 112 6.63 14.51 9.00
CA CYS A 112 7.54 13.45 9.40
C CYS A 112 6.94 12.08 9.06
N VAL A 113 7.77 11.19 8.50
CA VAL A 113 7.34 9.85 8.06
C VAL A 113 8.29 8.81 8.61
N LEU A 114 7.75 7.73 9.17
CA LEU A 114 8.53 6.54 9.49
C LEU A 114 8.84 5.77 8.19
N PRO A 115 10.07 5.26 7.98
CA PRO A 115 10.38 4.45 6.80
C PRO A 115 9.46 3.24 6.60
N GLU A 116 8.90 2.69 7.69
CA GLU A 116 7.92 1.60 7.68
C GLU A 116 6.53 2.00 7.18
N ASP A 117 6.18 3.28 7.26
CA ASP A 117 4.92 3.82 6.75
C ASP A 117 4.98 4.13 5.25
N VAL A 118 6.20 4.16 4.67
CA VAL A 118 6.40 4.34 3.24
C VAL A 118 5.80 3.15 2.48
N GLY A 119 4.96 3.45 1.50
CA GLY A 119 4.30 2.42 0.69
C GLY A 119 3.07 1.78 1.35
N ASN A 120 2.44 2.45 2.31
CA ASN A 120 1.13 2.05 2.85
C ASN A 120 -0.03 2.87 2.26
N CYS A 121 0.23 3.95 1.53
CA CYS A 121 -0.79 4.76 0.86
C CYS A 121 -0.28 5.24 -0.51
N PHE A 122 -1.05 4.96 -1.56
CA PHE A 122 -0.68 5.21 -2.95
C PHE A 122 -1.78 6.00 -3.66
N LEU A 123 -1.40 7.06 -4.36
CA LEU A 123 -2.30 7.77 -5.28
C LEU A 123 -2.68 6.85 -6.44
N LEU A 124 -3.98 6.66 -6.67
CA LEU A 124 -4.49 5.88 -7.81
C LEU A 124 -4.05 6.50 -9.14
N ALA A 125 -3.97 7.83 -9.23
CA ALA A 125 -3.47 8.54 -10.40
C ALA A 125 -2.01 8.21 -10.76
N GLU A 126 -1.24 7.66 -9.82
CA GLU A 126 0.15 7.25 -10.00
C GLU A 126 0.31 5.77 -10.40
N ILE A 127 -0.80 5.01 -10.45
CA ILE A 127 -0.80 3.67 -11.03
C ILE A 127 -0.59 3.82 -12.54
N GLN A 128 0.44 3.14 -13.04
CA GLN A 128 0.71 3.05 -14.47
C GLN A 128 -0.13 1.94 -15.11
N SER A 129 -0.20 0.78 -14.46
CA SER A 129 -0.98 -0.36 -14.94
C SER A 129 -1.33 -1.32 -13.80
N CYS A 130 -2.44 -2.04 -13.91
CA CYS A 130 -2.78 -3.14 -12.99
C CYS A 130 -3.29 -4.36 -13.75
N VAL A 131 -2.48 -5.42 -13.79
CA VAL A 131 -2.89 -6.69 -14.42
C VAL A 131 -3.68 -7.54 -13.44
N ILE A 132 -4.94 -7.83 -13.76
CA ILE A 132 -5.83 -8.65 -12.92
C ILE A 132 -5.97 -10.06 -13.49
N LYS A 133 -5.67 -11.07 -12.67
CA LYS A 133 -5.78 -12.49 -13.06
C LYS A 133 -6.62 -13.27 -12.06
N LYS A 134 -7.68 -13.90 -12.54
CA LYS A 134 -8.43 -14.88 -11.75
C LYS A 134 -7.57 -16.10 -11.46
N VAL A 135 -7.52 -16.52 -10.21
CA VAL A 135 -6.78 -17.72 -9.79
C VAL A 135 -7.72 -18.83 -9.33
N TRP A 136 -7.16 -20.03 -9.16
CA TRP A 136 -7.88 -21.18 -8.66
C TRP A 136 -8.54 -20.87 -7.30
N MET A 137 -9.68 -21.48 -7.01
CA MET A 137 -10.56 -21.17 -5.87
C MET A 137 -11.28 -19.80 -5.91
N GLY A 138 -11.17 -19.08 -7.03
CA GLY A 138 -11.98 -17.89 -7.30
C GLY A 138 -11.51 -16.61 -6.61
N ALA A 139 -10.25 -16.56 -6.17
CA ALA A 139 -9.57 -15.31 -5.82
C ALA A 139 -9.05 -14.60 -7.09
N PHE A 140 -8.57 -13.37 -6.94
CA PHE A 140 -7.87 -12.64 -8.01
C PHE A 140 -6.49 -12.22 -7.53
N ASN A 141 -5.49 -12.31 -8.40
CA ASN A 141 -4.22 -11.64 -8.20
C ASN A 141 -4.24 -10.32 -8.97
N CYS A 142 -3.84 -9.23 -8.32
CA CYS A 142 -3.64 -7.92 -8.91
C CYS A 142 -2.15 -7.62 -8.88
N MET A 143 -1.58 -7.27 -10.04
CA MET A 143 -0.18 -6.86 -10.18
C MET A 143 -0.14 -5.41 -10.61
N ILE A 144 0.12 -4.53 -9.65
CA ILE A 144 0.10 -3.08 -9.80
C ILE A 144 1.54 -2.62 -10.07
N THR A 145 1.70 -1.84 -11.13
CA THR A 145 2.95 -1.13 -11.44
C THR A 145 2.68 0.37 -11.32
N MET A 146 3.48 1.04 -10.50
CA MET A 146 3.42 2.50 -10.31
C MET A 146 4.32 3.20 -11.33
N LYS A 147 4.02 4.46 -11.66
CA LYS A 147 4.85 5.28 -12.57
C LYS A 147 6.29 5.46 -12.10
N ASN A 148 6.53 5.45 -10.78
CA ASN A 148 7.88 5.52 -10.20
C ASN A 148 8.64 4.19 -10.22
N GLY A 149 8.06 3.13 -10.80
CA GLY A 149 8.66 1.80 -10.90
C GLY A 149 8.34 0.88 -9.72
N SER A 150 7.66 1.36 -8.67
CA SER A 150 7.21 0.52 -7.57
C SER A 150 6.24 -0.56 -8.06
N ARG A 151 6.31 -1.75 -7.45
CA ARG A 151 5.49 -2.91 -7.82
C ARG A 151 4.82 -3.52 -6.60
N ILE A 152 3.53 -3.79 -6.74
CA ILE A 152 2.71 -4.35 -5.66
C ILE A 152 1.96 -5.54 -6.23
N LYS A 153 2.07 -6.70 -5.57
CA LYS A 153 1.32 -7.89 -5.93
C LYS A 153 0.40 -8.27 -4.78
N LEU A 154 -0.89 -8.17 -5.02
CA LEU A 154 -1.95 -8.46 -4.06
C LEU A 154 -2.76 -9.66 -4.53
N GLN A 155 -3.29 -10.42 -3.59
CA GLN A 155 -4.33 -11.40 -3.84
C GLN A 155 -5.58 -11.00 -3.05
N LEU A 156 -6.71 -10.91 -3.77
CA LEU A 156 -8.03 -10.58 -3.26
C LEU A 156 -8.83 -11.90 -3.12
N PRO A 157 -8.97 -12.45 -1.90
CA PRO A 157 -9.62 -13.74 -1.66
C PRO A 157 -11.10 -13.73 -2.03
N LYS A 158 -11.65 -14.90 -2.33
CA LYS A 158 -13.10 -15.02 -2.60
C LYS A 158 -13.98 -14.68 -1.39
N ARG A 159 -13.49 -14.92 -0.17
CA ARG A 159 -14.21 -14.81 1.10
C ARG A 159 -13.37 -14.03 2.10
N GLY A 160 -14.02 -13.23 2.95
CA GLY A 160 -13.39 -12.47 4.03
C GLY A 160 -13.28 -13.26 5.33
N GLY A 161 -12.79 -14.51 5.27
CA GLY A 161 -12.69 -15.43 6.41
C GLY A 161 -13.60 -16.65 6.35
N LEU A 162 -13.39 -17.59 7.27
CA LEU A 162 -14.23 -18.78 7.44
C LEU A 162 -15.54 -18.44 8.17
N GLY A 163 -16.64 -19.11 7.83
CA GLY A 163 -17.90 -19.00 8.58
C GLY A 163 -18.69 -17.70 8.41
N GLY A 164 -18.35 -16.86 7.43
CA GLY A 164 -19.10 -15.61 7.15
C GLY A 164 -18.39 -14.32 7.57
N GLY A 165 -17.18 -14.41 8.14
CA GLY A 165 -16.26 -13.34 8.56
C GLY A 165 -16.68 -11.89 8.28
N MET A 166 -15.96 -11.20 7.39
CA MET A 166 -16.24 -9.81 7.04
C MET A 166 -17.51 -9.70 6.17
N PRO A 167 -18.59 -9.08 6.67
CA PRO A 167 -19.92 -9.18 6.07
C PRO A 167 -20.03 -8.52 4.70
N HIS A 168 -19.31 -7.41 4.47
CA HIS A 168 -19.35 -6.67 3.20
C HIS A 168 -18.24 -7.08 2.21
N HIS A 169 -17.49 -8.15 2.50
CA HIS A 169 -16.30 -8.55 1.71
C HIS A 169 -16.56 -8.68 0.22
N ALA A 170 -17.69 -9.27 -0.18
CA ALA A 170 -18.00 -9.49 -1.59
C ALA A 170 -18.20 -8.16 -2.33
N GLU A 171 -18.99 -7.25 -1.76
CA GLU A 171 -19.24 -5.92 -2.31
C GLU A 171 -17.96 -5.08 -2.36
N TYR A 172 -17.21 -5.02 -1.26
CA TYR A 172 -15.96 -4.27 -1.21
C TYR A 172 -14.91 -4.80 -2.17
N ARG A 173 -14.81 -6.13 -2.31
CA ARG A 173 -13.91 -6.74 -3.29
C ARG A 173 -14.28 -6.36 -4.72
N GLU A 174 -15.56 -6.31 -5.06
CA GLU A 174 -16.01 -5.88 -6.40
C GLU A 174 -15.63 -4.42 -6.68
N LYS A 175 -15.86 -3.51 -5.72
CA LYS A 175 -15.44 -2.10 -5.84
C LYS A 175 -13.92 -1.96 -6.00
N ILE A 176 -13.13 -2.69 -5.21
CA ILE A 176 -11.66 -2.67 -5.33
C ILE A 176 -11.23 -3.19 -6.71
N MET A 177 -11.85 -4.26 -7.21
CA MET A 177 -11.55 -4.78 -8.55
C MET A 177 -11.95 -3.81 -9.66
N GLU A 178 -13.05 -3.08 -9.52
CA GLU A 178 -13.47 -2.04 -10.47
C GLU A 178 -12.45 -0.91 -10.52
N VAL A 179 -12.03 -0.40 -9.35
CA VAL A 179 -11.01 0.65 -9.24
C VAL A 179 -9.68 0.17 -9.84
N LEU A 180 -9.19 -1.01 -9.46
CA LEU A 180 -7.92 -1.50 -9.97
C LEU A 180 -8.00 -1.90 -11.46
N GLY A 181 -9.18 -2.34 -11.91
CA GLY A 181 -9.42 -2.76 -13.29
C GLY A 181 -9.50 -1.60 -14.28
N SER A 182 -9.66 -0.35 -13.83
CA SER A 182 -9.58 0.82 -14.71
C SER A 182 -8.17 1.12 -15.21
N PHE A 183 -7.16 0.37 -14.74
CA PHE A 183 -5.74 0.51 -15.10
C PHE A 183 -5.18 -0.71 -15.87
N ASP A 184 -6.04 -1.59 -16.40
CA ASP A 184 -5.60 -2.78 -17.17
C ASP A 184 -4.99 -2.44 -18.54
#